data_AF-A0A1D2QIN4-F1
#
_entry.id   AF-A0A1D2QIN4-F1
#
_cell.length_a   1.000
_cell.length_b   1.000
_cell.length_c   1.000
_cell.angle_alpha   90.00
_cell.angle_beta   90.00
_cell.angle_gamma   90.00
#
_symmetry.space_group_name_H-M   'P 1'
#
loop_
_entity.id
_entity.type
_entity.pdbx_description
1 polymer ?
#
loop_
_entity_poly.entity_id
_entity_poly.type
_entity_poly.pdbx_seq_one_letter_code
_entity_poly.pdbx_strand_id
1 'polypeptide(L)'
;MSRILKTSGFLGLAMMMVVGVYQFTLLESSGAVPPWLIGGHAHLGVLSILAIVLGFTVDAFELVGTLRTAVVGLFVVGQWLLPLTIWIGQGFRLFVLMPTTFLWALCLITTMLIMTWKAATTSPAKGDRPSTAVPGDD
;
A
#
# COMPACT_ATOMS: atom_id res chain seq x y z
N MET A 1 9.76 1.21 -11.52
CA MET A 1 9.32 0.61 -10.24
C MET A 1 7.98 1.14 -9.73
N SER A 2 7.62 2.41 -9.94
CA SER A 2 6.28 2.92 -9.56
C SER A 2 5.11 2.16 -10.19
N ARG A 3 5.29 1.62 -11.41
CA ARG A 3 4.31 0.72 -12.04
C ARG A 3 4.02 -0.52 -11.17
N ILE A 4 5.03 -1.08 -10.49
CA ILE A 4 4.87 -2.26 -9.61
C ILE A 4 3.97 -1.90 -8.41
N LEU A 5 4.21 -0.75 -7.77
CA LEU A 5 3.37 -0.25 -6.67
C LEU A 5 1.92 -0.03 -7.11
N LYS A 6 1.71 0.61 -8.26
CA LYS A 6 0.38 0.86 -8.81
C LYS A 6 -0.33 -0.46 -9.14
N THR A 7 0.34 -1.38 -9.82
CA THR A 7 -0.22 -2.70 -10.15
C THR A 7 -0.51 -3.53 -8.91
N SER A 8 0.42 -3.56 -7.93
CA SER A 8 0.23 -4.22 -6.64
C SER A 8 -0.97 -3.64 -5.87
N GLY A 9 -1.11 -2.32 -5.90
CA GLY A 9 -2.25 -1.62 -5.29
C GLY A 9 -3.57 -2.00 -5.94
N PHE A 10 -3.69 -1.89 -7.26
CA PHE A 10 -4.92 -2.28 -7.97
C PHE A 10 -5.26 -3.77 -7.79
N LEU A 11 -4.24 -4.64 -7.81
CA LEU A 11 -4.43 -6.07 -7.55
C LEU A 11 -4.93 -6.33 -6.13
N GLY A 12 -4.34 -5.65 -5.13
CA GLY A 12 -4.78 -5.75 -3.75
C GLY A 12 -6.19 -5.21 -3.53
N LEU A 13 -6.57 -4.12 -4.22
CA LEU A 13 -7.94 -3.61 -4.22
C LEU A 13 -8.92 -4.63 -4.83
N ALA A 14 -8.58 -5.24 -5.96
CA ALA A 14 -9.42 -6.28 -6.55
C ALA A 14 -9.60 -7.46 -5.60
N MET A 15 -8.53 -7.91 -4.95
CA MET A 15 -8.60 -8.97 -3.95
C MET A 15 -9.45 -8.57 -2.74
N MET A 16 -9.36 -7.33 -2.26
CA MET A 16 -10.18 -6.87 -1.14
C MET A 16 -11.67 -6.88 -1.49
N MET A 17 -12.05 -6.58 -2.74
CA MET A 17 -13.44 -6.62 -3.21
C MET A 17 -13.95 -8.06 -3.18
N VAL A 18 -13.14 -9.02 -3.64
CA VAL A 18 -13.48 -10.46 -3.56
C VAL A 18 -13.67 -10.88 -2.11
N VAL A 19 -12.74 -10.53 -1.22
CA VAL A 19 -12.85 -10.86 0.20
C VAL A 19 -14.06 -10.19 0.85
N GLY A 20 -14.37 -8.94 0.48
CA GLY A 20 -15.54 -8.22 1.00
C GLY A 20 -16.85 -8.88 0.58
N VAL A 21 -16.97 -9.32 -0.68
CA VAL A 21 -18.13 -10.10 -1.15
C VAL A 21 -18.23 -11.43 -0.39
N TYR A 22 -17.12 -12.12 -0.15
CA TYR A 22 -17.12 -13.35 0.64
C TYR A 22 -17.51 -13.13 2.12
N GLN A 23 -17.10 -12.02 2.73
CA GLN A 23 -17.58 -11.66 4.07
C GLN A 23 -19.09 -11.42 4.08
N PHE A 24 -19.61 -10.77 3.04
CA PHE A 24 -21.04 -10.55 2.87
C PHE A 24 -21.81 -11.87 2.74
N THR A 25 -21.34 -12.82 1.93
CA THR A 25 -22.00 -14.14 1.82
C THR A 25 -21.97 -14.93 3.14
N LEU A 26 -20.92 -14.78 3.95
CA LEU A 26 -20.86 -15.36 5.29
C LEU A 26 -21.85 -14.72 6.26
N LEU A 27 -22.02 -13.39 6.22
CA LEU A 27 -23.04 -12.71 7.01
C LEU A 27 -24.44 -13.22 6.68
N GLU A 28 -24.75 -13.35 5.39
CA GLU A 28 -26.08 -13.81 4.94
C GLU A 28 -26.34 -15.28 5.32
N SER A 29 -25.32 -16.14 5.27
CA SER A 29 -25.48 -17.59 5.53
C SER A 29 -25.37 -17.99 7.00
N SER A 30 -24.56 -17.28 7.79
CA SER A 30 -24.18 -17.69 9.14
C SER A 30 -24.38 -16.61 10.21
N GLY A 31 -24.76 -15.39 9.82
CA GLY A 31 -24.99 -14.26 10.73
C GLY A 31 -23.72 -13.64 11.32
N ALA A 32 -22.52 -14.13 11.00
CA ALA A 32 -21.27 -13.62 11.55
C ALA A 32 -20.08 -13.78 10.58
N VAL A 33 -19.11 -12.87 10.70
CA VAL A 33 -17.82 -12.95 9.97
C VAL A 33 -16.70 -13.28 10.95
N PRO A 34 -15.84 -14.26 10.66
CA PRO A 34 -14.67 -14.53 11.49
C PRO A 34 -13.74 -13.31 11.62
N PRO A 35 -13.24 -12.96 12.83
CA PRO A 35 -12.44 -11.76 13.05
C PRO A 35 -11.15 -11.68 12.22
N TRP A 36 -10.51 -12.83 11.97
CA TRP A 36 -9.28 -12.89 11.18
C TRP A 36 -9.51 -12.50 9.71
N LEU A 37 -10.70 -12.77 9.18
CA LEU A 37 -11.07 -12.41 7.81
C LEU A 37 -11.29 -10.90 7.72
N ILE A 38 -11.95 -10.30 8.72
CA ILE A 38 -12.13 -8.85 8.85
C ILE A 38 -10.78 -8.14 8.94
N GLY A 39 -9.90 -8.62 9.83
CA GLY A 39 -8.59 -8.03 10.07
C GLY A 39 -7.73 -7.97 8.81
N GLY A 40 -7.60 -9.09 8.09
CA GLY A 40 -6.81 -9.11 6.84
C GLY A 40 -7.46 -8.31 5.70
N HIS A 41 -8.80 -8.30 5.58
CA HIS A 41 -9.50 -7.46 4.60
C HIS A 41 -9.22 -5.96 4.81
N ALA A 42 -9.34 -5.49 6.06
CA ALA A 42 -9.12 -4.09 6.40
C ALA A 42 -7.68 -3.64 6.10
N HIS A 43 -6.69 -4.45 6.52
CA HIS A 43 -5.29 -4.14 6.26
C HIS A 43 -4.97 -4.17 4.76
N LEU A 44 -5.43 -5.20 4.03
CA LEU A 44 -5.20 -5.27 2.60
C LEU A 44 -5.79 -4.07 1.87
N GLY A 45 -6.99 -3.63 2.26
CA GLY A 45 -7.65 -2.48 1.65
C GLY A 45 -6.87 -1.18 1.81
N VAL A 46 -6.56 -0.78 3.04
CA VAL A 46 -5.83 0.46 3.30
C VAL A 46 -4.42 0.44 2.69
N LEU A 47 -3.72 -0.69 2.79
CA LEU A 47 -2.36 -0.83 2.24
C LEU A 47 -2.35 -0.80 0.70
N SER A 48 -3.42 -1.28 0.05
CA SER A 48 -3.55 -1.24 -1.40
C SER A 48 -3.80 0.16 -1.94
N ILE A 49 -4.60 0.98 -1.24
CA ILE A 49 -4.75 2.40 -1.58
C ILE A 49 -3.41 3.13 -1.41
N LEU A 50 -2.74 2.90 -0.28
CA LEU A 50 -1.42 3.47 -0.01
C LEU A 50 -0.38 3.03 -1.06
N ALA A 51 -0.44 1.81 -1.57
CA ALA A 51 0.43 1.35 -2.65
C ALA A 51 0.29 2.21 -3.91
N ILE A 52 -0.95 2.53 -4.30
CA ILE A 52 -1.23 3.37 -5.47
C ILE A 52 -0.69 4.79 -5.23
N VAL A 53 -1.03 5.38 -4.08
CA VAL A 53 -0.57 6.73 -3.69
C VAL A 53 0.96 6.78 -3.69
N LEU A 54 1.61 5.84 -3.00
CA LEU A 54 3.06 5.73 -2.94
C LEU A 54 3.68 5.57 -4.34
N GLY A 55 3.02 4.82 -5.23
CA GLY A 55 3.43 4.71 -6.62
C GLY A 55 3.47 6.06 -7.35
N PHE A 56 2.57 7.00 -7.06
CA PHE A 56 2.65 8.36 -7.58
C PHE A 56 3.67 9.21 -6.82
N THR A 57 3.72 9.10 -5.50
CA THR A 57 4.61 9.90 -4.64
C THR A 57 6.08 9.59 -4.89
N VAL A 58 6.44 8.33 -5.15
CA VAL A 58 7.81 7.90 -5.49
C VAL A 58 8.30 8.59 -6.77
N ASP A 59 7.41 8.79 -7.74
CA ASP A 59 7.73 9.51 -8.97
C ASP A 59 7.78 11.03 -8.71
N ALA A 60 6.84 11.57 -7.92
CA ALA A 60 6.77 13.01 -7.61
C ALA A 60 7.95 13.54 -6.76
N PHE A 61 8.51 12.72 -5.88
CA PHE A 61 9.70 13.08 -5.08
C PHE A 61 11.02 12.64 -5.72
N GLU A 62 10.98 12.22 -6.98
CA GLU A 62 12.15 11.82 -7.77
C GLU A 62 13.07 10.83 -7.02
N LEU A 63 12.48 9.82 -6.37
CA LEU A 63 13.27 8.79 -5.72
C LEU A 63 14.03 7.98 -6.78
N VAL A 64 15.36 7.96 -6.68
CA VAL A 64 16.26 7.26 -7.61
C VAL A 64 17.10 6.19 -6.92
N GLY A 65 17.66 5.28 -7.72
CA GLY A 65 18.64 4.29 -7.28
C GLY A 65 18.14 3.30 -6.22
N THR A 66 19.00 3.04 -5.23
CA THR A 66 18.77 2.05 -4.17
C THR A 66 17.63 2.44 -3.24
N LEU A 67 17.44 3.73 -2.97
CA LEU A 67 16.36 4.22 -2.10
C LEU A 67 14.97 3.92 -2.70
N ARG A 68 14.81 4.15 -4.01
CA ARG A 68 13.58 3.79 -4.73
C ARG A 68 13.28 2.29 -4.62
N THR A 69 14.33 1.49 -4.79
CA THR A 69 14.23 0.02 -4.74
C THR A 69 13.84 -0.45 -3.35
N ALA A 70 14.46 0.10 -2.30
CA ALA A 70 14.14 -0.22 -0.92
C ALA A 70 12.69 0.14 -0.56
N VAL A 71 12.24 1.37 -0.86
CA VAL A 71 10.87 1.83 -0.60
C VAL A 71 9.84 0.96 -1.31
N VAL A 72 10.03 0.70 -2.61
CA VAL A 72 9.10 -0.11 -3.40
C VAL A 72 9.09 -1.55 -2.91
N GLY A 73 10.26 -2.14 -2.67
CA GLY A 73 10.37 -3.53 -2.23
C GLY A 73 9.78 -3.76 -0.84
N LEU A 74 10.20 -2.96 0.14
CA LEU A 74 9.72 -3.07 1.52
C LEU A 74 8.21 -2.87 1.60
N PHE A 75 7.66 -1.91 0.85
CA PHE A 75 6.23 -1.64 0.87
C PHE A 75 5.43 -2.77 0.22
N VAL A 76 5.83 -3.25 -0.97
CA VAL A 76 5.11 -4.32 -1.66
C VAL A 76 5.14 -5.62 -0.84
N VAL A 77 6.29 -5.98 -0.28
CA VAL A 77 6.43 -7.16 0.58
C VAL A 77 5.55 -7.02 1.83
N GLY A 78 5.62 -5.89 2.52
CA GLY A 78 4.80 -5.63 3.71
C GLY A 78 3.30 -5.61 3.42
N GLN A 79 2.89 -5.00 2.30
CA GLN A 79 1.48 -4.91 1.86
C GLN A 79 0.85 -6.29 1.73
N TRP A 80 1.57 -7.24 1.15
CA TRP A 80 1.04 -8.59 0.89
C TRP A 80 1.20 -9.52 2.08
N LEU A 81 2.36 -9.52 2.73
CA LEU A 81 2.65 -10.50 3.76
C LEU A 81 1.96 -10.19 5.08
N LEU A 82 1.65 -8.93 5.40
CA LEU A 82 0.94 -8.60 6.64
C LEU A 82 -0.49 -9.17 6.65
N PRO A 83 -1.37 -8.88 5.67
CA PRO A 83 -2.71 -9.47 5.61
C PRO A 83 -2.68 -10.98 5.46
N LEU A 84 -1.77 -11.51 4.64
CA LEU A 84 -1.65 -12.94 4.39
C LEU A 84 -1.25 -13.69 5.67
N THR A 85 -0.35 -13.14 6.47
CA THR A 85 0.06 -13.73 7.75
C THR A 85 -1.11 -13.77 8.74
N ILE A 86 -1.98 -12.75 8.74
CA ILE A 86 -3.19 -12.74 9.60
C ILE A 86 -4.14 -13.85 9.14
N TRP A 87 -4.41 -13.95 7.84
CA TRP A 87 -5.29 -14.98 7.29
C TRP A 87 -4.76 -16.39 7.52
N ILE A 88 -3.47 -16.63 7.29
CA ILE A 88 -2.86 -17.96 7.48
C ILE A 88 -2.69 -18.28 8.97
N GLY A 89 -2.10 -17.37 9.74
CA GLY A 89 -1.79 -17.58 11.14
C GLY A 89 -3.03 -17.81 12.00
N GLN A 90 -4.05 -16.95 11.84
CA GLN A 90 -5.28 -17.06 12.62
C GLN A 90 -6.32 -17.98 11.97
N GLY A 91 -6.43 -17.99 10.64
CA GLY A 91 -7.40 -18.83 9.93
C GLY A 91 -7.03 -20.31 9.94
N PHE A 92 -5.74 -20.65 9.76
CA PHE A 92 -5.26 -22.04 9.76
C PHE A 92 -4.58 -22.44 11.09
N ARG A 93 -4.67 -21.61 12.13
CA ARG A 93 -4.09 -21.84 13.47
C ARG A 93 -2.56 -22.06 13.47
N LEU A 94 -1.86 -21.44 12.53
CA LEU A 94 -0.40 -21.45 12.42
C LEU A 94 0.23 -20.30 13.21
N PHE A 95 0.09 -20.32 14.54
CA PHE A 95 0.51 -19.23 15.42
C PHE A 95 2.01 -18.91 15.37
N VAL A 96 2.85 -19.84 14.90
CA VAL A 96 4.29 -19.60 14.68
C VAL A 96 4.56 -18.45 13.69
N LEU A 97 3.59 -18.12 12.83
CA LEU A 97 3.69 -17.03 11.87
C LEU A 97 3.37 -15.66 12.50
N MET A 98 2.69 -15.61 13.65
CA MET A 98 2.25 -14.34 14.25
C MET A 98 3.40 -13.38 14.55
N PRO A 99 4.57 -13.80 15.09
CA PRO A 99 5.70 -12.89 15.28
C PRO A 99 6.19 -12.23 13.98
N THR A 100 6.03 -12.88 12.83
CA THR A 100 6.44 -12.31 11.54
C THR A 100 5.60 -11.10 11.13
N THR A 101 4.39 -10.92 11.69
CA THR A 101 3.58 -9.70 11.49
C THR A 101 4.34 -8.44 11.90
N PHE A 102 5.15 -8.51 12.96
CA PHE A 102 6.00 -7.39 13.38
C PHE A 102 7.08 -7.08 12.35
N LEU A 103 7.65 -8.09 11.69
CA LEU A 103 8.64 -7.90 10.63
C LEU A 103 8.02 -7.18 9.43
N TRP A 104 6.85 -7.62 8.97
CA TRP A 104 6.14 -6.99 7.85
C TRP A 104 5.68 -5.59 8.20
N ALA A 105 5.22 -5.36 9.44
CA ALA A 105 4.89 -4.05 9.94
C ALA A 105 6.12 -3.13 9.97
N LEU A 106 7.29 -3.63 10.39
CA LEU A 106 8.53 -2.87 10.38
C LEU A 106 8.91 -2.45 8.96
N CYS A 107 8.77 -3.31 7.95
CA CYS A 107 8.99 -2.95 6.54
C CYS A 107 8.11 -1.77 6.11
N LEU A 108 6.82 -1.80 6.48
CA LEU A 108 5.87 -0.72 6.17
C LEU A 108 6.22 0.57 6.92
N ILE A 109 6.53 0.48 8.21
CA ILE A 109 6.93 1.61 9.04
C ILE A 109 8.19 2.26 8.49
N THR A 110 9.24 1.49 8.20
CA THR A 110 10.48 2.00 7.61
C THR A 110 10.21 2.70 6.29
N THR A 111 9.36 2.12 5.43
CA THR A 111 8.95 2.77 4.17
C THR A 111 8.30 4.12 4.43
N MET A 112 7.32 4.18 5.34
CA MET A 112 6.63 5.43 5.66
C MET A 112 7.57 6.48 6.25
N LEU A 113 8.48 6.08 7.15
CA LEU A 113 9.47 6.99 7.73
C LEU A 113 10.41 7.59 6.67
N ILE A 114 10.85 6.79 5.70
CA ILE A 114 11.64 7.29 4.56
C ILE A 114 10.84 8.31 3.75
N MET A 115 9.57 8.01 3.48
CA MET A 115 8.69 8.92 2.73
C MET A 115 8.37 10.20 3.51
N THR A 116 8.20 10.12 4.83
CA THR A 116 8.04 11.27 5.71
C THR A 116 9.28 12.16 5.67
N TRP A 117 10.47 11.57 5.81
CA TRP A 117 11.72 12.33 5.69
C TRP A 117 11.82 13.00 4.32
N LYS A 118 11.55 12.28 3.23
CA LYS A 118 11.55 12.85 1.88
C LYS A 118 10.55 13.99 1.71
N ALA A 119 9.34 13.85 2.24
CA ALA A 119 8.32 14.90 2.18
C ALA A 119 8.73 16.14 2.97
N ALA A 120 9.45 15.98 4.08
CA ALA A 120 9.93 17.10 4.89
C ALA A 120 11.14 17.83 4.28
N THR A 121 12.02 17.12 3.57
CA THR A 121 13.27 17.70 3.04
C THR A 121 13.24 18.09 1.58
N THR A 122 12.23 17.65 0.82
CA THR A 122 12.14 17.94 -0.63
C THR A 122 11.18 19.11 -0.86
N SER A 123 11.68 20.22 -1.40
CA SER A 123 10.78 21.25 -1.94
C SER A 123 10.09 20.68 -3.18
N PRO A 124 8.74 20.74 -3.30
CA PRO A 124 8.05 20.23 -4.46
C PRO A 124 8.63 20.89 -5.72
N ALA A 125 8.99 20.09 -6.72
CA ALA A 125 9.37 20.61 -8.02
C ALA A 125 8.26 21.57 -8.47
N LYS A 126 8.61 22.84 -8.65
CA LYS A 126 7.71 23.90 -9.07
C LYS A 126 7.04 23.39 -10.35
N GLY A 127 5.75 23.07 -10.25
CA GLY A 127 4.97 22.57 -11.37
C GLY A 127 5.28 23.43 -12.59
N ASP A 128 5.58 22.76 -13.69
CA ASP A 128 5.76 23.35 -15.00
C ASP A 128 4.49 24.17 -15.30
N ARG A 129 4.53 25.45 -14.95
CA ARG A 129 3.46 26.38 -15.29
C ARG A 129 3.56 26.50 -16.79
N PRO A 130 2.51 26.19 -17.57
CA PRO A 130 2.51 26.62 -18.95
C PRO A 130 2.76 28.13 -18.93
N SER A 131 3.86 28.55 -19.56
CA SER A 131 4.14 29.95 -19.81
C SER A 131 2.89 30.51 -20.47
N THR A 132 2.14 31.33 -19.74
CA THR A 132 1.12 32.18 -20.31
C THR A 132 1.85 33.12 -21.27
N ALA A 133 1.89 32.73 -22.55
CA ALA A 133 2.26 33.61 -23.63
C ALA A 133 1.40 34.87 -23.51
N VAL A 134 2.03 35.99 -23.20
CA VAL A 134 1.41 37.31 -23.28
C VAL A 134 1.24 37.59 -24.77
N PRO A 135 0.02 37.79 -25.29
CA PRO A 135 -0.14 38.25 -26.67
C PRO A 135 0.51 39.63 -26.81
N GLY A 136 1.37 39.76 -27.82
CA GLY A 136 2.01 41.02 -28.18
C GLY A 136 0.98 42.06 -28.63
N ASP A 137 1.23 43.30 -28.25
CA ASP A 137 0.56 44.48 -28.78
C ASP A 137 1.13 44.79 -30.17
N ASP A 138 0.41 44.39 -31.22
CA ASP A 138 0.55 44.88 -32.59
C ASP A 138 -0.77 44.81 -33.38
#